data_AF-A0A3N5MF73-F1
#
_entry.id   AF-A0A3N5MF73-F1
#
_cell.length_a   1.000
_cell.length_b   1.000
_cell.length_c   1.000
_cell.angle_alpha   90.00
_cell.angle_beta   90.00
_cell.angle_gamma   90.00
#
_symmetry.space_group_name_H-M   'P 1'
#
loop_
_entity.id
_entity.type
_entity.pdbx_description
1 polymer ?
#
loop_
_entity_poly.entity_id
_entity_poly.type
_entity_poly.pdbx_seq_one_letter_code
_entity_poly.pdbx_strand_id
1 'polypeptide(L)'
;MLSRYSQGIGGRKMKTRGIIRAFILLIFMGLPSYAMAEDLSELRLSLVGGDVQIITEDTREWVPAAINMPIRGGDRIWVPEGARAELLARNGTAVRLDENSSLDILTVGHDSLQFYLSLGQAYLNFRGESNDVIQMDTPIASVRVYDTARFNIAVAQNGDADIAVFSGAVYAESRSGKTRVGSGQMLSLGD
;
A
#
# COMPACT_ATOMS: atom_id res chain seq x y z
N MET A 1 -61.33 -78.03 11.39
CA MET A 1 -60.41 -77.56 10.34
C MET A 1 -60.15 -76.08 10.59
N LEU A 2 -58.98 -75.74 11.13
CA LEU A 2 -58.56 -74.38 11.53
C LEU A 2 -58.02 -73.62 10.31
N SER A 3 -58.38 -72.34 10.11
CA SER A 3 -57.47 -71.29 9.60
C SER A 3 -58.18 -69.92 9.57
N ARG A 4 -57.93 -69.05 10.56
CA ARG A 4 -57.01 -67.89 10.57
C ARG A 4 -57.52 -66.60 9.91
N TYR A 5 -57.98 -65.70 10.78
CA TYR A 5 -57.46 -64.34 11.03
C TYR A 5 -56.49 -63.73 10.01
N SER A 6 -56.81 -62.55 9.49
CA SER A 6 -55.82 -61.49 9.19
C SER A 6 -56.51 -60.12 9.15
N GLN A 7 -56.26 -59.32 10.19
CA GLN A 7 -56.64 -57.90 10.30
C GLN A 7 -55.59 -57.06 9.56
N GLY A 8 -56.06 -56.13 8.72
CA GLY A 8 -55.20 -55.21 7.96
C GLY A 8 -54.62 -54.10 8.84
N ILE A 9 -53.31 -53.94 8.83
CA ILE A 9 -52.62 -52.76 9.39
C ILE A 9 -52.52 -51.70 8.29
N GLY A 10 -53.27 -50.61 8.44
CA GLY A 10 -53.20 -49.44 7.57
C GLY A 10 -51.94 -48.62 7.82
N GLY A 11 -50.96 -48.73 6.92
CA GLY A 11 -49.77 -47.87 6.90
C GLY A 11 -50.11 -46.46 6.40
N ARG A 12 -49.95 -45.46 7.27
CA ARG A 12 -50.13 -44.04 6.95
C ARG A 12 -49.03 -43.58 5.98
N LYS A 13 -49.35 -43.36 4.71
CA LYS A 13 -48.41 -42.80 3.71
C LYS A 13 -48.05 -41.36 4.10
N MET A 14 -46.84 -41.17 4.62
CA MET A 14 -46.28 -39.86 4.93
C MET A 14 -45.98 -39.10 3.62
N LYS A 15 -46.44 -37.85 3.50
CA LYS A 15 -46.32 -37.02 2.28
C LYS A 15 -44.86 -36.63 2.01
N THR A 16 -44.12 -37.48 1.30
CA THR A 16 -42.68 -37.34 0.99
C THR A 16 -42.31 -36.12 0.14
N ARG A 17 -43.29 -35.44 -0.47
CA ARG A 17 -43.06 -34.30 -1.39
C ARG A 17 -42.67 -32.99 -0.69
N GLY A 18 -42.97 -32.82 0.60
CA GLY A 18 -42.62 -31.60 1.36
C GLY A 18 -41.17 -31.58 1.85
N ILE A 19 -40.63 -32.76 2.18
CA ILE A 19 -39.31 -32.90 2.81
C ILE A 19 -38.17 -32.66 1.81
N ILE A 20 -38.37 -33.04 0.54
CA ILE A 20 -37.38 -32.84 -0.54
C ILE A 20 -37.21 -31.35 -0.88
N ARG A 21 -38.29 -30.55 -0.81
CA ARG A 21 -38.21 -29.10 -1.03
C ARG A 21 -37.50 -28.35 0.11
N ALA A 22 -37.65 -28.83 1.35
CA ALA A 22 -36.94 -28.28 2.50
C ALA A 22 -35.42 -28.57 2.44
N PHE A 23 -35.01 -29.70 1.87
CA PHE A 23 -33.60 -30.06 1.72
C PHE A 23 -32.86 -29.25 0.66
N ILE A 24 -33.54 -28.84 -0.43
CA ILE A 24 -32.93 -28.05 -1.51
C ILE A 24 -32.74 -26.57 -1.09
N LEU A 25 -33.62 -26.03 -0.24
CA LEU A 25 -33.47 -24.69 0.33
C LEU A 25 -32.35 -24.59 1.38
N LEU A 26 -32.00 -25.69 2.04
CA LEU A 26 -30.93 -25.71 3.04
C LEU A 26 -29.52 -25.71 2.43
N ILE A 27 -29.36 -26.21 1.21
CA ILE A 27 -28.06 -26.27 0.51
C ILE A 27 -27.64 -24.89 -0.01
N PHE A 28 -28.57 -23.96 -0.21
CA PHE A 28 -28.26 -22.61 -0.70
C PHE A 28 -27.72 -21.65 0.38
N MET A 29 -27.90 -21.97 1.67
CA MET A 29 -27.42 -21.15 2.80
C MET A 29 -26.02 -21.55 3.31
N GLY A 30 -25.43 -22.62 2.76
CA GLY A 30 -24.17 -23.19 3.25
C GLY A 30 -22.93 -22.86 2.43
N LEU A 31 -23.01 -21.97 1.42
CA LEU A 31 -21.81 -21.52 0.72
C LEU A 31 -20.99 -20.71 1.72
N PRO A 32 -19.75 -21.12 2.06
CA PRO A 32 -18.86 -20.25 2.80
C PRO A 32 -18.72 -18.97 1.99
N SER A 33 -19.21 -17.84 2.52
CA SER A 33 -18.73 -16.55 2.05
C SER A 33 -17.25 -16.55 2.36
N TYR A 34 -16.43 -16.70 1.34
CA TYR A 34 -15.04 -16.28 1.40
C TYR A 34 -15.09 -14.76 1.57
N ALA A 35 -15.14 -14.31 2.82
CA ALA A 35 -14.76 -12.97 3.16
C ALA A 35 -13.28 -12.88 2.80
N MET A 36 -12.98 -12.32 1.63
CA MET A 36 -11.64 -11.88 1.33
C MET A 36 -11.31 -10.89 2.44
N ALA A 37 -10.33 -11.24 3.29
CA ALA A 37 -9.83 -10.31 4.27
C ALA A 37 -9.45 -9.04 3.49
N GLU A 38 -10.00 -7.90 3.91
CA GLU A 38 -9.61 -6.61 3.37
C GLU A 38 -8.09 -6.54 3.52
N ASP A 39 -7.36 -6.50 2.41
CA ASP A 39 -5.92 -6.37 2.41
C ASP A 39 -5.60 -5.09 3.20
N LEU A 40 -5.13 -5.26 4.43
CA LEU A 40 -4.73 -4.13 5.26
C LEU A 40 -3.52 -3.54 4.55
N SER A 41 -3.76 -2.50 3.76
CA SER A 41 -2.71 -1.90 2.93
C SER A 41 -1.51 -1.49 3.80
N GLU A 42 -0.31 -1.88 3.37
CA GLU A 42 0.93 -1.58 4.11
C GLU A 42 1.28 -0.09 4.06
N LEU A 43 0.67 0.68 3.15
CA LEU A 43 0.90 2.10 2.95
C LEU A 43 -0.42 2.82 2.65
N ARG A 44 -0.69 3.94 3.34
CA ARG A 44 -1.89 4.75 3.08
C ARG A 44 -1.55 6.24 3.02
N LEU A 45 -2.39 7.04 2.36
CA LEU A 45 -2.34 8.49 2.53
C LEU A 45 -2.91 8.87 3.90
N SER A 46 -2.07 9.28 4.85
CA SER A 46 -2.48 9.75 6.17
C SER A 46 -2.83 11.24 6.21
N LEU A 47 -2.34 12.02 5.22
CA LEU A 47 -2.65 13.43 5.07
C LEU A 47 -2.80 13.77 3.59
N VAL A 48 -3.84 14.53 3.27
CA VAL A 48 -4.07 15.19 1.99
C VAL A 48 -4.46 16.63 2.30
N GLY A 49 -3.60 17.58 1.92
CA GLY A 49 -3.84 19.00 2.03
C GLY A 49 -3.74 19.65 0.65
N GLY A 50 -4.70 20.50 0.30
CA GLY A 50 -4.79 21.07 -1.06
C GLY A 50 -5.23 20.03 -2.09
N ASP A 51 -4.92 20.30 -3.35
CA ASP A 51 -5.42 19.54 -4.51
C ASP A 51 -4.49 18.38 -4.92
N VAL A 52 -4.18 17.48 -3.97
CA VAL A 52 -3.36 16.30 -4.26
C VAL A 52 -4.09 15.39 -5.23
N GLN A 53 -3.40 14.99 -6.30
CA GLN A 53 -3.92 14.09 -7.32
C GLN A 53 -3.22 12.75 -7.25
N ILE A 54 -3.93 11.69 -7.64
CA ILE A 54 -3.40 10.33 -7.72
C ILE A 54 -3.86 9.63 -9.00
N ILE A 55 -2.98 8.83 -9.59
CA ILE A 55 -3.33 7.80 -10.58
C ILE A 55 -3.18 6.44 -9.90
N THR A 56 -4.18 5.59 -10.08
CA THR A 56 -4.16 4.18 -9.66
C THR A 56 -4.35 3.26 -10.87
N GLU A 57 -4.12 1.96 -10.69
CA GLU A 57 -4.38 0.96 -11.75
C GLU A 57 -5.84 0.96 -12.23
N ASP A 58 -6.78 1.27 -11.32
CA ASP A 58 -8.22 1.30 -11.56
C ASP A 58 -8.66 2.56 -12.32
N THR A 59 -8.14 3.72 -11.92
CA THR A 59 -8.54 5.04 -12.45
C THR A 59 -7.85 5.33 -13.78
N ARG A 60 -6.55 5.08 -13.87
CA ARG A 60 -5.69 5.35 -15.04
C ARG A 60 -5.70 6.80 -15.53
N GLU A 61 -6.23 7.71 -14.74
CA GLU A 61 -6.27 9.15 -14.95
C GLU A 61 -6.07 9.85 -13.61
N TRP A 62 -5.66 11.12 -13.64
CA TRP A 62 -5.50 11.91 -12.42
C TRP A 62 -6.85 12.16 -11.78
N VAL A 63 -7.02 11.70 -10.55
CA VAL A 63 -8.19 11.96 -9.72
C VAL A 63 -7.77 12.55 -8.38
N PRO A 64 -8.65 13.34 -7.71
CA PRO A 64 -8.35 13.84 -6.37
C PRO A 64 -8.08 12.71 -5.39
N ALA A 65 -6.99 12.82 -4.64
CA ALA A 65 -6.63 11.86 -3.61
C ALA A 65 -7.50 12.03 -2.36
N ALA A 66 -7.73 10.94 -1.64
CA ALA A 66 -8.52 10.93 -0.41
C ALA A 66 -7.68 10.48 0.78
N ILE A 67 -7.92 11.09 1.94
CA ILE A 67 -7.31 10.63 3.19
C ILE A 67 -7.72 9.18 3.49
N ASN A 68 -6.79 8.43 4.09
CA ASN A 68 -6.88 7.01 4.41
C ASN A 68 -7.02 6.07 3.21
N MET A 69 -6.85 6.54 1.98
CA MET A 69 -6.85 5.63 0.83
C MET A 69 -5.61 4.72 0.85
N PRO A 70 -5.77 3.43 0.51
CA PRO A 70 -4.66 2.49 0.38
C PRO A 70 -3.80 2.87 -0.82
N ILE A 71 -2.49 2.65 -0.71
CA ILE A 71 -1.49 2.95 -1.74
C ILE A 71 -0.74 1.67 -2.10
N ARG A 72 -0.61 1.41 -3.40
CA ARG A 72 -0.04 0.18 -3.96
C ARG A 72 1.06 0.49 -4.98
N GLY A 73 1.87 -0.53 -5.28
CA GLY A 73 2.81 -0.44 -6.39
C GLY A 73 2.07 -0.17 -7.70
N GLY A 74 2.58 0.78 -8.50
CA GLY A 74 1.97 1.27 -9.72
C GLY A 74 1.24 2.61 -9.57
N ASP A 75 0.90 3.01 -8.35
CA ASP A 75 0.26 4.31 -8.10
C ASP A 75 1.23 5.48 -8.32
N ARG A 76 0.68 6.64 -8.68
CA ARG A 76 1.46 7.89 -8.84
C ARG A 76 0.76 9.04 -8.16
N ILE A 77 1.52 9.84 -7.42
CA ILE A 77 1.00 10.96 -6.64
C ILE A 77 1.60 12.25 -7.17
N TRP A 78 0.73 13.22 -7.44
CA TRP A 78 1.09 14.59 -7.78
C TRP A 78 0.62 15.53 -6.69
N VAL A 79 1.55 16.34 -6.17
CA VAL A 79 1.30 17.36 -5.16
C VAL A 79 1.56 18.71 -5.80
N PRO A 80 0.53 19.45 -6.25
CA PRO A 80 0.70 20.75 -6.88
C PRO A 80 1.13 21.85 -5.90
N GLU A 81 1.34 23.07 -6.42
CA GLU A 81 1.54 24.28 -5.62
C GLU A 81 0.47 24.44 -4.52
N GLY A 82 0.90 24.77 -3.30
CA GLY A 82 0.02 24.93 -2.14
C GLY A 82 -0.56 23.62 -1.57
N ALA A 83 -0.20 22.45 -2.10
CA ALA A 83 -0.65 21.15 -1.62
C ALA A 83 0.43 20.41 -0.83
N ARG A 84 0.02 19.43 -0.01
CA ARG A 84 0.89 18.55 0.78
C ARG A 84 0.28 17.18 0.92
N ALA A 85 1.12 16.15 0.96
CA ALA A 85 0.69 14.78 1.20
C ALA A 85 1.58 14.08 2.24
N GLU A 86 1.00 13.16 3.01
CA GLU A 86 1.75 12.22 3.84
C GLU A 86 1.29 10.80 3.54
N LEU A 87 2.26 9.94 3.25
CA LEU A 87 2.11 8.50 3.22
C LEU A 87 2.57 7.94 4.56
N LEU A 88 1.79 7.04 5.13
CA LEU A 88 2.09 6.38 6.40
C LEU A 88 2.03 4.87 6.22
N ALA A 89 3.16 4.23 6.49
CA ALA A 89 3.27 2.78 6.53
C ALA A 89 2.78 2.23 7.87
N ARG A 90 2.43 0.94 7.91
CA ARG A 90 1.95 0.27 9.13
C ARG A 90 2.90 0.40 10.31
N ASN A 91 4.21 0.27 10.09
CA ASN A 91 5.24 0.39 11.14
C ASN A 91 5.46 1.84 11.64
N GLY A 92 4.67 2.81 11.13
CA GLY A 92 4.76 4.21 11.50
C GLY A 92 5.83 4.99 10.72
N THR A 93 6.47 4.37 9.72
CA THR A 93 7.30 5.09 8.75
C THR A 93 6.43 6.07 7.96
N ALA A 94 6.90 7.31 7.82
CA ALA A 94 6.18 8.34 7.09
C ALA A 94 7.02 8.93 5.95
N VAL A 95 6.39 9.15 4.79
CA VAL A 95 6.93 9.89 3.65
C VAL A 95 6.05 11.10 3.43
N ARG A 96 6.60 12.31 3.60
CA ARG A 96 5.89 13.57 3.40
C ARG A 96 6.36 14.22 2.12
N LEU A 97 5.41 14.60 1.28
CA LEU A 97 5.64 15.34 0.05
C LEU A 97 5.20 16.79 0.27
N ASP A 98 6.06 17.73 -0.09
CA ASP A 98 5.69 19.15 -0.16
C ASP A 98 5.16 19.48 -1.56
N GLU A 99 4.76 20.73 -1.75
CA GLU A 99 4.27 21.22 -3.03
C GLU A 99 5.25 21.00 -4.19
N ASN A 100 4.71 20.96 -5.40
CA ASN A 100 5.44 20.69 -6.65
C ASN A 100 6.22 19.36 -6.63
N SER A 101 5.62 18.30 -6.08
CA SER A 101 6.27 16.98 -5.97
C SER A 101 5.52 15.91 -6.77
N SER A 102 6.28 15.06 -7.47
CA SER A 102 5.74 13.91 -8.20
C SER A 102 6.45 12.63 -7.76
N LEU A 103 5.68 11.74 -7.13
CA LEU A 103 6.16 10.49 -6.55
C LEU A 103 5.46 9.29 -7.21
N ASP A 104 6.25 8.41 -7.80
CA ASP A 104 5.79 7.12 -8.29
C ASP A 104 6.05 6.04 -7.23
N ILE A 105 5.04 5.20 -6.99
CA ILE A 105 5.12 4.10 -6.05
C ILE A 105 5.54 2.85 -6.83
N LEU A 106 6.80 2.42 -6.67
CA LEU A 106 7.34 1.29 -7.43
C LEU A 106 7.04 -0.04 -6.76
N THR A 107 7.16 -0.10 -5.44
CA THR A 107 6.92 -1.31 -4.65
C THR A 107 6.42 -0.95 -3.26
N VAL A 108 5.37 -1.64 -2.84
CA VAL A 108 4.85 -1.62 -1.47
C VAL A 108 4.84 -3.06 -0.98
N GLY A 109 5.85 -3.43 -0.22
CA GLY A 109 5.98 -4.72 0.45
C GLY A 109 5.91 -4.58 1.96
N HIS A 110 5.97 -5.73 2.64
CA HIS A 110 5.96 -5.78 4.11
C HIS A 110 7.24 -5.18 4.71
N ASP A 111 8.39 -5.48 4.11
CA ASP A 111 9.75 -5.11 4.54
C ASP A 111 10.47 -4.19 3.54
N SER A 112 9.82 -3.85 2.41
CA SER A 112 10.44 -3.06 1.36
C SER A 112 9.47 -2.04 0.79
N LEU A 113 9.88 -0.76 0.81
CA LEU A 113 9.20 0.30 0.08
C LEU A 113 10.17 0.89 -0.96
N GLN A 114 9.69 1.01 -2.19
CA GLN A 114 10.46 1.62 -3.28
C GLN A 114 9.63 2.70 -3.95
N PHE A 115 10.25 3.86 -4.10
CA PHE A 115 9.64 5.05 -4.68
C PHE A 115 10.56 5.67 -5.71
N TYR A 116 9.98 6.40 -6.66
CA TYR A 116 10.71 7.28 -7.56
C TYR A 116 10.21 8.71 -7.41
N LEU A 117 11.07 9.59 -6.90
CA LEU A 117 10.83 11.03 -6.81
C LEU A 117 11.41 11.70 -8.05
N SER A 118 10.51 12.06 -8.97
CA SER A 118 10.91 12.66 -10.24
C SER A 118 11.24 14.16 -10.14
N LEU A 119 10.60 14.85 -9.20
CA LEU A 119 10.68 16.29 -8.96
C LEU A 119 10.12 16.58 -7.56
N GLY A 120 10.62 17.65 -6.93
CA GLY A 120 10.03 18.22 -5.72
C GLY A 120 10.78 17.79 -4.47
N GLN A 121 10.08 17.59 -3.36
CA GLN A 121 10.70 17.30 -2.07
C GLN A 121 9.96 16.19 -1.32
N ALA A 122 10.74 15.24 -0.80
CA ALA A 122 10.26 14.20 0.09
C ALA A 122 11.05 14.22 1.40
N TYR A 123 10.34 14.41 2.51
CA TYR A 123 10.86 14.17 3.84
C TYR A 123 10.47 12.76 4.30
N LEU A 124 11.44 11.99 4.76
CA LEU A 124 11.22 10.62 5.24
C LEU A 124 11.56 10.53 6.73
N ASN A 125 10.63 9.95 7.48
CA ASN A 125 10.83 9.48 8.84
C ASN A 125 10.73 7.96 8.84
N PHE A 126 11.84 7.30 8.56
CA PHE A 126 11.92 5.86 8.50
C PHE A 126 12.12 5.30 9.91
N ARG A 127 11.17 4.48 10.36
CA ARG A 127 11.20 3.84 11.69
C ARG A 127 11.77 2.42 11.67
N GLY A 128 12.41 2.04 10.55
CA GLY A 128 12.76 0.68 10.16
C GLY A 128 13.14 -0.27 11.29
N GLU A 129 12.61 -1.48 11.20
CA GLU A 129 12.99 -2.63 12.01
C GLU A 129 14.06 -3.48 11.30
N SER A 130 14.45 -4.61 11.88
CA SER A 130 15.43 -5.51 11.27
C SER A 130 14.91 -6.02 9.92
N ASN A 131 15.69 -5.78 8.86
CA ASN A 131 15.43 -6.12 7.44
C ASN A 131 14.56 -5.14 6.65
N ASP A 132 13.98 -4.12 7.28
CA ASP A 132 13.23 -3.11 6.53
C ASP A 132 14.18 -2.31 5.62
N VAL A 133 13.75 -2.04 4.40
CA VAL A 133 14.49 -1.19 3.46
C VAL A 133 13.57 -0.18 2.79
N ILE A 134 14.04 1.05 2.72
CA ILE A 134 13.48 2.06 1.83
C ILE A 134 14.48 2.39 0.73
N GLN A 135 14.00 2.39 -0.50
CA GLN A 135 14.70 2.95 -1.65
C GLN A 135 13.91 4.14 -2.21
N MET A 136 14.57 5.29 -2.30
CA MET A 136 14.09 6.45 -3.01
C MET A 136 14.99 6.67 -4.22
N ASP A 137 14.46 6.39 -5.41
CA ASP A 137 15.13 6.67 -6.66
C ASP A 137 14.80 8.10 -7.12
N THR A 138 15.77 8.70 -7.80
CA THR A 138 15.71 10.03 -8.41
C THR A 138 16.29 9.93 -9.83
N PRO A 139 16.20 10.97 -10.67
CA PRO A 139 16.76 10.92 -12.03
C PRO A 139 18.26 10.54 -12.09
N ILE A 140 19.04 10.89 -11.08
CA ILE A 140 20.51 10.74 -11.10
C ILE A 140 21.08 9.86 -9.98
N ALA A 141 20.26 9.42 -9.03
CA ALA A 141 20.71 8.65 -7.87
C ALA A 141 19.65 7.70 -7.29
N SER A 142 20.11 6.63 -6.64
CA SER A 142 19.32 5.74 -5.81
C SER A 142 19.73 5.89 -4.35
N VAL A 143 18.79 6.23 -3.46
CA VAL A 143 19.03 6.43 -2.03
C VAL A 143 18.42 5.29 -1.25
N ARG A 144 19.26 4.53 -0.52
CA ARG A 144 18.83 3.38 0.30
C ARG A 144 19.04 3.62 1.78
N VAL A 145 18.07 3.17 2.57
CA VAL A 145 18.07 3.29 4.02
C VAL A 145 17.67 1.95 4.64
N TYR A 146 18.46 1.51 5.61
CA TYR A 146 18.34 0.19 6.26
C TYR A 146 18.06 0.28 7.77
N ASP A 147 18.40 1.41 8.38
CA ASP A 147 18.20 1.65 9.81
C ASP A 147 17.34 2.91 9.99
N THR A 148 16.72 3.05 11.17
CA THR A 148 15.96 4.24 11.53
C THR A 148 16.70 5.53 11.16
N ALA A 149 16.07 6.37 10.34
CA ALA A 149 16.65 7.60 9.84
C ALA A 149 15.59 8.67 9.56
N ARG A 150 16.02 9.94 9.63
CA ARG A 150 15.24 11.09 9.19
C ARG A 150 16.05 11.88 8.20
N PHE A 151 15.51 12.08 7.00
CA PHE A 151 16.22 12.70 5.90
C PHE A 151 15.26 13.38 4.93
N ASN A 152 15.77 14.32 4.16
CA ASN A 152 15.08 14.99 3.08
C ASN A 152 15.78 14.68 1.76
N ILE A 153 15.01 14.46 0.71
CA ILE A 153 15.48 14.40 -0.66
C ILE A 153 14.74 15.48 -1.45
N ALA A 154 15.49 16.38 -2.07
CA ALA A 154 14.96 17.38 -2.98
C ALA A 154 15.48 17.11 -4.39
N VAL A 155 14.60 17.15 -5.39
CA VAL A 155 14.93 16.96 -6.81
C VAL A 155 14.49 18.21 -7.56
N ALA A 156 15.45 18.90 -8.17
CA ALA A 156 15.21 20.09 -8.97
C ALA A 156 14.71 19.72 -10.38
N GLN A 157 14.20 20.71 -11.13
CA GLN A 157 13.67 20.50 -12.48
C GLN A 157 14.72 20.01 -13.49
N ASN A 158 16.00 20.32 -13.28
CA ASN A 158 17.11 19.82 -14.09
C ASN A 158 17.55 18.40 -13.70
N GLY A 159 16.96 17.81 -12.66
CA GLY A 159 17.29 16.49 -12.15
C GLY A 159 18.34 16.47 -11.04
N ASP A 160 18.94 17.63 -10.70
CA ASP A 160 19.86 17.74 -9.56
C ASP A 160 19.15 17.30 -8.28
N ALA A 161 19.88 16.60 -7.41
CA ALA A 161 19.35 15.99 -6.22
C ALA A 161 20.16 16.36 -4.98
N ASP A 162 19.45 16.81 -3.96
CA ASP A 162 19.99 17.17 -2.66
C ASP A 162 19.48 16.20 -1.60
N ILE A 163 20.40 15.55 -0.88
CA ILE A 163 20.09 14.55 0.14
C ILE A 163 20.63 15.04 1.48
N ALA A 164 19.74 15.49 2.36
CA ALA A 164 20.10 16.00 3.68
C ALA A 164 19.64 15.03 4.78
N VAL A 165 20.55 14.60 5.66
CA VAL A 165 20.25 13.62 6.71
C VAL A 165 20.24 14.30 8.07
N PHE A 166 19.11 14.27 8.75
CA PHE A 166 18.94 14.88 10.08
C PHE A 166 19.30 13.93 11.22
N SER A 167 19.04 12.63 11.05
CA SER A 167 19.44 11.58 12.00
C SER A 167 19.57 10.23 11.30
N GLY A 168 20.46 9.37 11.79
CA GLY A 168 20.75 8.08 11.17
C GLY A 168 21.75 8.22 10.01
N ALA A 169 21.60 7.38 8.99
CA ALA A 169 22.40 7.46 7.77
C ALA A 169 21.66 6.87 6.57
N VAL A 170 22.01 7.35 5.38
CA VAL A 170 21.54 6.82 4.10
C VAL A 170 22.72 6.50 3.19
N TYR A 171 22.48 5.65 2.20
CA TYR A 171 23.45 5.30 1.17
C TYR A 171 22.94 5.78 -0.18
N ALA A 172 23.60 6.80 -0.73
CA ALA A 172 23.30 7.31 -2.06
C ALA A 172 24.24 6.63 -3.07
N GLU A 173 23.69 6.12 -4.15
CA GLU A 173 24.42 5.54 -5.27
C GLU A 173 24.12 6.35 -6.53
N SER A 174 25.16 6.88 -7.15
CA SER A 174 25.09 7.68 -8.38
C SER A 174 26.23 7.29 -9.33
N ARG A 175 26.37 8.00 -10.45
CA ARG A 175 27.48 7.77 -11.40
C ARG A 175 28.87 7.98 -10.78
N SER A 176 28.99 8.82 -9.74
CA SER A 176 30.26 9.05 -9.03
C SER A 176 30.59 7.93 -8.03
N GLY A 177 29.68 6.98 -7.83
CA GLY A 177 29.82 5.84 -6.94
C GLY A 177 28.83 5.88 -5.78
N LYS A 178 29.15 5.10 -4.74
CA LYS A 178 28.34 4.96 -3.53
C LYS A 178 28.89 5.82 -2.40
N THR A 179 28.04 6.66 -1.83
CA THR A 179 28.37 7.56 -0.72
C THR A 179 27.44 7.32 0.45
N ARG A 180 28.01 7.18 1.65
CA ARG A 180 27.24 7.17 2.89
C ARG A 180 27.08 8.61 3.38
N VAL A 181 25.84 9.04 3.59
CA VAL A 181 25.50 10.36 4.14
C VAL A 181 24.96 10.16 5.55
N GLY A 182 25.66 10.67 6.56
CA GLY A 182 25.30 10.55 7.95
C GLY A 182 24.58 11.77 8.51
N SER A 183 24.10 11.65 9.74
CA SER A 183 23.47 12.74 10.50
C SER A 183 24.24 14.06 10.43
N GLY A 184 23.53 15.15 10.12
CA GLY A 184 24.08 16.50 9.98
C GLY A 184 24.82 16.75 8.67
N GLN A 185 24.82 15.79 7.74
CA GLN A 185 25.47 15.92 6.44
C GLN A 185 24.45 16.09 5.32
N MET A 186 24.92 16.71 4.24
CA MET A 186 24.19 16.88 3.00
C MET A 186 25.08 16.43 1.84
N LEU A 187 24.48 15.74 0.88
CA LEU A 187 25.09 15.38 -0.39
C LEU A 187 24.29 16.04 -1.52
N SER A 188 24.95 16.91 -2.27
CA SER A 188 24.41 17.51 -3.48
C SER A 188 24.96 16.77 -4.69
N LEU A 189 24.06 16.39 -5.60
CA LEU A 189 24.34 15.68 -6.83
C LEU A 189 23.79 16.49 -7.99
N GLY A 190 24.63 16.73 -8.99
CA GLY A 190 24.30 17.48 -10.20
C GLY A 190 25.46 17.36 -11.18
N ASP A 191 25.24 17.79 -12.41
CA ASP A 191 26.29 17.86 -13.45
C ASP A 191 27.20 19.09 -13.27
#